data_AF-A0A955S175-F1
#
_entry.id   AF-A0A955S175-F1
#
_cell.length_a   1.000
_cell.length_b   1.000
_cell.length_c   1.000
_cell.angle_alpha   90.00
_cell.angle_beta   90.00
_cell.angle_gamma   90.00
#
_symmetry.space_group_name_H-M   'P 1'
#
loop_
_entity.id
_entity.type
_entity.pdbx_description
1 polymer ?
#
loop_
_entity_poly.entity_id
_entity_poly.type
_entity_poly.pdbx_seq_one_letter_code
_entity_poly.pdbx_strand_id
1 'polypeptide(L)'
;MKPSLRITAGLLAACLWAATPARADQTGDPGYIASLELISSISDQYPLYHGEVILQTESGDVAYRWGGSSCPGVALNLEQNRHLVGALSSYAETAHIYITPHYRFGQGGNLCLVGFIATSNAAVCCKPKGKVNDSLIDARLKGKNILQN
;
A
#
# COMPACT_ATOMS: atom_id res chain seq x y z
N MET A 1 -52.24 -58.29 10.38
CA MET A 1 -52.09 -56.86 10.76
C MET A 1 -50.63 -56.48 10.50
N LYS A 2 -50.36 -55.60 9.54
CA LYS A 2 -49.00 -55.21 9.10
C LYS A 2 -48.73 -53.77 9.53
N PRO A 3 -47.64 -53.46 10.27
CA PRO A 3 -47.30 -52.09 10.61
C PRO A 3 -46.62 -51.39 9.42
N SER A 4 -47.18 -50.26 9.00
CA SER A 4 -46.61 -49.39 7.97
C SER A 4 -45.53 -48.50 8.57
N LEU A 5 -44.27 -48.75 8.20
CA LEU A 5 -43.11 -47.96 8.56
C LEU A 5 -43.05 -46.71 7.66
N ARG A 6 -43.35 -45.53 8.22
CA ARG A 6 -43.19 -44.25 7.51
C ARG A 6 -41.76 -43.76 7.69
N ILE A 7 -40.98 -43.83 6.62
CA ILE A 7 -39.64 -43.25 6.53
C ILE A 7 -39.81 -41.74 6.33
N THR A 8 -39.57 -40.95 7.38
CA THR A 8 -39.44 -39.50 7.31
C THR A 8 -38.09 -39.15 6.71
N ALA A 9 -38.09 -38.78 5.42
CA ALA A 9 -36.94 -38.18 4.75
C ALA A 9 -36.70 -36.77 5.30
N GLY A 10 -35.81 -36.67 6.28
CA GLY A 10 -35.35 -35.40 6.84
C GLY A 10 -34.54 -34.61 5.81
N LEU A 11 -35.08 -33.46 5.43
CA LEU A 11 -34.51 -32.48 4.51
C LEU A 11 -33.20 -31.91 5.10
N LEU A 12 -32.03 -32.46 4.70
CA LEU A 12 -30.74 -31.80 4.90
C LEU A 12 -30.59 -30.67 3.87
N ALA A 13 -31.30 -29.57 4.09
CA ALA A 13 -31.11 -28.34 3.32
C ALA A 13 -29.80 -27.68 3.80
N ALA A 14 -28.71 -28.01 3.11
CA ALA A 14 -27.42 -27.40 3.32
C ALA A 14 -27.50 -25.89 3.03
N CYS A 15 -27.24 -25.08 4.05
CA CYS A 15 -26.96 -23.64 3.91
C CYS A 15 -25.63 -23.46 3.16
N LEU A 16 -25.66 -23.62 1.83
CA LEU A 16 -24.64 -23.09 0.92
C LEU A 16 -24.87 -21.58 0.80
N TRP A 17 -24.61 -20.86 1.89
CA TRP A 17 -24.44 -19.42 1.82
C TRP A 17 -23.14 -19.20 1.05
N ALA A 18 -23.28 -18.79 -0.21
CA ALA A 18 -22.17 -18.37 -1.04
C ALA A 18 -21.46 -17.22 -0.31
N ALA A 19 -20.34 -17.52 0.34
CA ALA A 19 -19.43 -16.49 0.82
C ALA A 19 -19.01 -15.69 -0.42
N THR A 20 -19.50 -14.46 -0.54
CA THR A 20 -18.98 -13.56 -1.55
C THR A 20 -17.50 -13.39 -1.25
N PRO A 21 -16.60 -13.70 -2.19
CA PRO A 21 -15.18 -13.56 -1.94
C PRO A 21 -14.95 -12.10 -1.58
N ALA A 22 -14.47 -11.85 -0.36
CA ALA A 22 -13.92 -10.55 -0.01
C ALA A 22 -12.89 -10.25 -1.09
N ARG A 23 -13.10 -9.18 -1.87
CA ARG A 23 -12.11 -8.74 -2.85
C ARG A 23 -10.85 -8.41 -2.07
N ALA A 24 -9.88 -9.32 -2.15
CA ALA A 24 -8.60 -9.17 -1.49
C ALA A 24 -7.91 -7.93 -2.05
N ASP A 25 -7.25 -7.21 -1.15
CA ASP A 25 -6.36 -6.13 -1.53
C ASP A 25 -5.27 -6.68 -2.44
N GLN A 26 -5.00 -5.95 -3.52
CA GLN A 26 -3.90 -6.26 -4.42
C GLN A 26 -2.73 -5.34 -4.13
N THR A 27 -1.52 -5.84 -4.33
CA THR A 27 -0.30 -5.07 -4.20
C THR A 27 0.14 -4.69 -5.60
N GLY A 28 0.31 -3.39 -5.86
CA GLY A 28 0.83 -2.88 -7.13
C GLY A 28 2.36 -2.79 -7.13
N ASP A 29 2.90 -2.48 -8.29
CA ASP A 29 4.35 -2.32 -8.47
C ASP A 29 4.88 -1.13 -7.67
N PRO A 30 6.07 -1.25 -7.06
CA PRO A 30 6.71 -0.13 -6.38
C PRO A 30 7.09 0.96 -7.39
N GLY A 31 6.87 2.22 -7.02
CA GLY A 31 7.23 3.38 -7.84
C GLY A 31 7.46 4.63 -7.01
N TYR A 32 7.86 5.72 -7.64
CA TYR A 32 7.91 7.03 -6.99
C TYR A 32 6.71 7.87 -7.40
N ILE A 33 6.34 8.84 -6.56
CA ILE A 33 5.21 9.72 -6.84
C ILE A 33 5.62 10.70 -7.96
N ALA A 34 5.00 10.57 -9.13
CA ALA A 34 5.15 11.50 -10.23
C ALA A 34 4.24 12.72 -10.06
N SER A 35 3.02 12.50 -9.59
CA SER A 35 2.08 13.56 -9.23
C SER A 35 1.17 13.13 -8.08
N LEU A 36 0.70 14.12 -7.31
CA LEU A 36 -0.28 13.96 -6.24
C LEU A 36 -1.31 15.08 -6.37
N GLU A 37 -2.56 14.70 -6.56
CA GLU A 37 -3.71 15.60 -6.57
C GLU A 37 -4.56 15.37 -5.31
N LEU A 38 -4.82 16.44 -4.57
CA LEU A 38 -5.78 16.44 -3.46
C LEU A 38 -6.92 17.39 -3.80
N ILE A 39 -8.14 16.86 -3.88
CA ILE A 39 -9.31 17.61 -4.31
C ILE A 39 -10.08 18.12 -3.10
N SER A 40 -10.36 19.42 -3.10
CA SER A 40 -11.20 20.06 -2.08
C SER A 40 -12.67 19.72 -2.26
N SER A 41 -13.43 19.64 -1.18
CA SER A 41 -14.87 19.31 -1.18
C SER A 41 -15.76 20.28 -1.95
N ILE A 42 -15.24 21.47 -2.28
CA ILE A 42 -15.93 22.49 -3.07
C ILE A 42 -15.67 22.37 -4.59
N SER A 43 -14.78 21.47 -5.01
CA SER A 43 -14.47 21.24 -6.42
C SER A 43 -15.54 20.38 -7.08
N ASP A 44 -15.85 20.67 -8.35
CA ASP A 44 -16.76 19.85 -9.17
C ASP A 44 -16.23 18.42 -9.40
N GLN A 45 -14.92 18.20 -9.23
CA GLN A 45 -14.30 16.88 -9.34
C GLN A 45 -14.44 16.03 -8.08
N TYR A 46 -14.72 16.64 -6.92
CA TYR A 46 -14.75 15.95 -5.63
C TYR A 46 -15.75 14.77 -5.58
N PRO A 47 -16.95 14.85 -6.19
CA PRO A 47 -17.86 13.70 -6.24
C PRO A 47 -17.30 12.50 -7.01
N LEU A 48 -16.33 12.69 -7.91
CA LEU A 48 -15.73 11.63 -8.72
C LEU A 48 -14.61 10.91 -7.95
N TYR A 49 -13.71 11.66 -7.32
CA TYR A 49 -12.65 11.17 -6.45
C TYR A 49 -12.15 12.31 -5.55
N HIS A 50 -11.61 11.97 -4.37
CA HIS A 50 -11.10 12.95 -3.40
C HIS A 50 -9.61 13.23 -3.60
N GLY A 51 -8.89 12.30 -4.22
CA GLY A 51 -7.49 12.49 -4.59
C GLY A 51 -6.98 11.39 -5.50
N GLU A 52 -5.87 11.69 -6.16
CA GLU A 52 -5.18 10.83 -7.10
C GLU A 52 -3.67 10.89 -6.84
N VAL A 53 -3.02 9.75 -6.91
CA VAL A 53 -1.56 9.66 -6.94
C VAL A 53 -1.16 8.92 -8.20
N ILE A 54 -0.29 9.52 -9.00
CA ILE A 54 0.32 8.86 -10.16
C ILE A 54 1.70 8.38 -9.72
N LEU A 55 1.91 7.07 -9.79
CA LEU A 55 3.19 6.44 -9.52
C LEU A 55 3.90 6.15 -10.82
N GLN A 56 5.15 6.59 -10.93
CA GLN A 56 6.04 6.18 -12.00
C GLN A 56 6.71 4.87 -11.58
N THR A 57 6.34 3.79 -12.26
CA THR A 57 6.83 2.42 -12.03
C THR A 57 7.73 1.98 -13.19
N GLU A 58 8.36 0.81 -13.08
CA GLU A 58 9.09 0.20 -14.21
C GLU A 58 8.16 -0.11 -15.40
N SER A 59 6.89 -0.43 -15.10
CA SER A 59 5.85 -0.74 -16.08
C SER A 59 5.23 0.51 -16.73
N GLY A 60 5.58 1.71 -16.24
CA GLY A 60 5.01 2.99 -16.67
C GLY A 60 4.25 3.72 -15.56
N ASP A 61 3.54 4.77 -15.95
CA ASP A 61 2.78 5.61 -15.02
C ASP A 61 1.42 4.98 -14.71
N VAL A 62 1.11 4.83 -13.41
CA VAL A 62 -0.12 4.20 -12.93
C VAL A 62 -0.84 5.13 -11.95
N ALA A 63 -2.09 5.45 -12.26
CA ALA A 63 -2.94 6.30 -11.42
C ALA A 63 -3.70 5.47 -10.39
N TYR A 64 -3.60 5.88 -9.12
CA TYR A 64 -4.38 5.34 -8.01
C TYR A 64 -5.23 6.43 -7.39
N ARG A 65 -6.53 6.18 -7.24
CA ARG A 65 -7.52 7.14 -6.73
C ARG A 65 -8.07 6.71 -5.38
N TRP A 66 -8.67 7.64 -4.65
CA TRP A 66 -9.49 7.32 -3.49
C TRP A 66 -10.66 8.28 -3.36
N GLY A 67 -11.71 7.85 -2.69
CA GLY A 67 -12.94 8.60 -2.47
C GLY A 67 -13.85 8.70 -3.69
N GLY A 68 -14.93 9.45 -3.52
CA GLY A 68 -15.94 9.69 -4.56
C GLY A 68 -16.60 8.42 -5.11
N SER A 69 -17.26 8.58 -6.26
CA SER A 69 -17.93 7.50 -6.98
C SER A 69 -16.97 6.52 -7.66
N SER A 70 -15.74 6.96 -7.98
CA SER A 70 -14.70 6.09 -8.56
C SER A 70 -14.28 4.99 -7.57
N CYS A 71 -14.15 5.36 -6.29
CA CYS A 71 -13.65 4.50 -5.22
C CYS A 71 -14.58 4.51 -3.99
N PRO A 72 -15.79 3.94 -4.11
CA PRO A 72 -16.80 4.01 -3.07
C PRO A 72 -16.35 3.25 -1.81
N GLY A 73 -16.48 3.92 -0.65
CA GLY A 73 -16.10 3.35 0.66
C GLY A 73 -14.60 3.25 0.91
N VAL A 74 -13.76 3.74 -0.01
CA VAL A 74 -12.30 3.79 0.15
C VAL A 74 -11.89 5.26 0.24
N ALA A 75 -11.40 5.67 1.40
CA ALA A 75 -10.88 7.02 1.59
C ALA A 75 -9.61 6.96 2.43
N LEU A 76 -8.57 7.68 2.01
CA LEU A 76 -7.39 7.87 2.84
C LEU A 76 -7.69 8.85 3.96
N ASN A 77 -7.17 8.56 5.14
CA ASN A 77 -7.23 9.49 6.26
C ASN A 77 -6.21 10.64 6.09
N LEU A 78 -6.32 11.65 6.95
CA LEU A 78 -5.46 12.83 6.91
C LEU A 78 -3.96 12.47 7.01
N GLU A 79 -3.60 11.55 7.91
CA GLU A 79 -2.19 11.15 8.11
C GLU A 79 -1.62 10.45 6.87
N GLN A 80 -2.40 9.58 6.22
CA GLN A 80 -2.02 8.95 4.95
C GLN A 80 -1.79 9.99 3.84
N ASN A 81 -2.68 10.98 3.70
CA ASN A 81 -2.48 12.08 2.75
C ASN A 81 -1.21 12.87 3.05
N ARG A 82 -0.94 13.17 4.33
CA ARG A 82 0.29 13.87 4.75
C ARG A 82 1.55 13.07 4.42
N HIS A 83 1.52 11.75 4.58
CA HIS A 83 2.63 10.88 4.20
C HIS A 83 2.87 10.86 2.69
N LEU A 84 1.82 10.86 1.85
CA LEU A 84 1.98 10.98 0.40
C LEU A 84 2.60 12.33 0.01
N VAL A 85 2.14 13.44 0.61
CA VAL A 85 2.74 14.76 0.39
C VAL A 85 4.21 14.78 0.81
N GLY A 86 4.53 14.21 1.97
CA GLY A 86 5.92 14.12 2.44
C GLY A 86 6.81 13.27 1.52
N ALA A 87 6.28 12.16 0.99
CA ALA A 87 7.00 11.34 0.03
C ALA A 87 7.26 12.08 -1.29
N LEU A 88 6.29 12.84 -1.80
CA LEU A 88 6.48 13.67 -2.99
C LEU A 88 7.57 14.73 -2.75
N SER A 89 7.55 15.42 -1.62
CA SER A 89 8.57 16.43 -1.28
C SER A 89 9.96 15.82 -1.11
N SER A 90 10.07 14.61 -0.56
CA SER A 90 11.37 13.96 -0.32
C SER A 90 12.13 13.61 -1.61
N TYR A 91 11.42 13.36 -2.71
CA TYR A 91 12.03 13.12 -4.02
C TYR A 91 12.90 14.31 -4.46
N ALA A 92 12.49 15.54 -4.13
CA ALA A 92 13.26 16.75 -4.43
C ALA A 92 14.53 16.90 -3.57
N GLU A 93 14.58 16.25 -2.39
CA GLU A 93 15.58 16.51 -1.34
C GLU A 93 16.61 15.39 -1.18
N THR A 94 16.90 14.61 -2.23
CA THR A 94 17.90 13.50 -2.31
C THR A 94 17.48 12.15 -1.71
N ALA A 95 16.44 12.12 -0.86
CA ALA A 95 15.90 10.89 -0.31
C ALA A 95 14.79 10.33 -1.20
N HIS A 96 15.15 9.44 -2.12
CA HIS A 96 14.18 8.78 -2.99
C HIS A 96 13.31 7.82 -2.15
N ILE A 97 12.02 8.16 -2.01
CA ILE A 97 11.01 7.31 -1.36
C ILE A 97 10.21 6.59 -2.44
N TYR A 98 10.18 5.25 -2.33
CA TYR A 98 9.33 4.38 -3.12
C TYR A 98 8.02 4.10 -2.38
N ILE A 99 6.92 4.14 -3.11
CA ILE A 99 5.59 3.79 -2.67
C ILE A 99 5.23 2.45 -3.29
N THR A 100 4.92 1.46 -2.45
CA THR A 100 4.27 0.22 -2.86
C THR A 100 2.77 0.34 -2.55
N PRO A 101 1.90 0.48 -3.56
CA PRO A 101 0.48 0.71 -3.34
C PRO A 101 -0.25 -0.59 -3.01
N HIS A 102 -1.20 -0.52 -2.10
CA HIS A 102 -2.26 -1.52 -1.94
C HIS A 102 -3.55 -0.96 -2.50
N TYR A 103 -4.21 -1.72 -3.38
CA TYR A 103 -5.38 -1.24 -4.09
C TYR A 103 -6.48 -2.29 -4.22
N ARG A 104 -7.69 -1.81 -4.54
CA ARG A 104 -8.83 -2.61 -5.00
C ARG A 104 -9.34 -2.05 -6.31
N PHE A 105 -10.02 -2.88 -7.11
CA PHE A 105 -10.73 -2.39 -8.29
C PHE A 105 -12.02 -1.68 -7.89
N GLY A 106 -12.11 -0.40 -8.25
CA GLY A 106 -13.28 0.45 -8.13
C GLY A 106 -14.21 0.39 -9.34
N GLN A 107 -15.09 1.38 -9.45
CA GLN A 107 -15.97 1.52 -10.60
C GLN A 107 -15.16 1.86 -11.86
N GLY A 108 -15.62 1.40 -13.03
CA GLY A 108 -14.97 1.73 -14.31
C GLY A 108 -13.53 1.24 -14.46
N GLY A 109 -13.07 0.29 -13.62
CA GLY A 109 -11.70 -0.22 -13.65
C GLY A 109 -10.68 0.66 -12.93
N ASN A 110 -11.11 1.70 -12.20
CA ASN A 110 -10.21 2.55 -11.41
C ASN A 110 -9.46 1.72 -10.34
N LEU A 111 -8.18 2.03 -10.12
CA LEU A 111 -7.38 1.45 -9.04
C LEU A 111 -7.58 2.29 -7.78
N CYS A 112 -8.26 1.73 -6.80
CA CYS A 112 -8.60 2.43 -5.56
C CYS A 112 -7.55 2.18 -4.49
N LEU A 113 -6.78 3.20 -4.14
CA LEU A 113 -5.74 3.12 -3.12
C LEU A 113 -6.37 2.92 -1.74
N VAL A 114 -6.09 1.77 -1.13
CA VAL A 114 -6.55 1.44 0.23
C VAL A 114 -5.45 1.58 1.27
N GLY A 115 -4.20 1.64 0.83
CA GLY A 115 -3.03 1.80 1.67
C GLY A 115 -1.75 1.79 0.85
N PHE A 116 -0.61 1.96 1.51
CA PHE A 116 0.69 1.90 0.85
C PHE A 116 1.81 1.65 1.87
N ILE A 117 2.94 1.19 1.37
CA ILE A 117 4.20 1.12 2.10
C ILE A 117 5.16 2.15 1.51
N ALA A 118 5.68 3.04 2.34
CA ALA A 118 6.71 4.00 1.97
C ALA A 118 8.09 3.46 2.38
N THR A 119 8.99 3.31 1.42
CA THR A 119 10.35 2.77 1.65
C THR A 119 11.37 3.78 1.14
N SER A 120 12.31 4.20 1.98
CA SER A 120 13.42 5.05 1.54
C SER A 120 14.56 4.21 0.98
N ASN A 121 15.28 4.75 -0.02
CA ASN A 121 16.52 4.15 -0.51
C ASN A 121 17.60 3.97 0.57
N ALA A 122 17.51 4.64 1.72
CA ALA A 122 18.40 4.41 2.85
C ALA A 122 18.28 2.97 3.41
N ALA A 123 17.10 2.35 3.36
CA ALA A 123 16.92 0.95 3.76
C ALA A 123 17.45 -0.04 2.71
N VAL A 124 17.47 0.36 1.43
CA VAL A 124 18.01 -0.44 0.31
C VAL A 124 19.54 -0.37 0.27
N CYS A 125 20.14 0.81 0.51
CA CYS A 125 21.60 0.98 0.61
C CYS A 125 22.21 0.34 1.86
N CYS A 126 21.42 0.09 2.91
CA CYS A 126 21.90 -0.54 4.14
C CYS A 126 21.69 -2.06 4.19
N LYS A 127 21.20 -2.70 3.12
CA LYS A 127 21.42 -4.15 2.98
C LYS A 127 22.89 -4.34 2.58
N PRO A 128 23.75 -4.89 3.45
CA PRO A 128 25.13 -5.17 3.08
C PRO A 128 25.10 -6.15 1.90
N LYS A 129 25.38 -5.66 0.70
CA LYS A 129 25.68 -6.52 -0.45
C LYS A 129 27.07 -7.08 -0.25
N GLY A 130 27.15 -8.22 0.43
CA GLY A 130 28.37 -8.98 0.58
C GLY A 130 28.66 -9.32 2.02
N LYS A 131 29.17 -10.55 2.22
CA LYS A 131 29.88 -10.95 3.44
C LYS A 131 31.03 -9.95 3.64
N VAL A 132 30.82 -8.94 4.47
CA VAL A 132 31.92 -8.17 5.03
C VAL A 132 32.66 -9.17 5.92
N ASN A 133 33.88 -9.53 5.54
CA ASN A 133 34.74 -10.28 6.43
C ASN A 133 34.99 -9.41 7.68
N ASP A 134 34.52 -9.90 8.83
CA ASP A 134 34.62 -9.30 10.17
C ASP A 134 36.09 -9.14 10.64
N SER A 135 36.88 -8.30 9.98
CA SER A 135 38.27 -8.04 10.40
C SER A 135 38.69 -6.58 10.35
N LEU A 136 37.78 -5.65 10.03
CA LEU A 136 38.09 -4.22 9.89
C LEU A 136 37.36 -3.29 10.88
N ILE A 137 36.47 -3.81 11.74
CA ILE A 137 35.74 -2.96 12.71
C ILE A 137 36.54 -2.71 14.00
N ASP A 138 37.60 -3.46 14.29
CA ASP A 138 38.31 -3.36 15.58
C ASP A 138 39.42 -2.28 15.66
N ALA A 139 39.69 -1.56 14.56
CA ALA A 139 40.77 -0.56 14.54
C ALA A 139 40.34 0.86 14.93
N ARG A 140 39.03 1.17 15.00
CA ARG A 140 38.57 2.55 15.19
C ARG A 140 38.31 2.96 16.65
N LEU A 141 38.37 2.01 17.60
CA LEU A 141 38.14 2.30 19.03
C LEU A 141 39.41 2.46 19.87
N LYS A 142 40.61 2.19 19.36
CA LYS A 142 41.86 2.29 20.14
C LYS A 142 42.68 3.58 19.97
N GLY A 143 42.20 4.53 19.18
CA GLY A 143 42.98 5.74 18.81
C GLY A 143 42.66 7.02 19.56
N LYS A 144 41.88 7.00 20.65
CA LYS A 144 41.42 8.22 21.31
C LYS A 144 41.89 8.31 22.76
N ASN A 145 43.21 8.32 22.96
CA ASN A 145 43.78 8.61 24.28
C ASN A 145 45.25 9.01 24.23
N ILE A 146 45.59 10.18 23.65
CA ILE A 146 46.84 10.88 23.99
C ILE A 146 46.61 12.40 23.88
N LEU A 147 47.11 13.12 24.88
CA LEU A 147 47.29 14.58 25.02
C LEU A 147 46.22 15.33 25.84
N GLN A 148 46.28 15.14 27.16
CA GLN A 148 46.30 16.27 28.08
C GLN A 148 47.61 16.25 28.87
N ASN A 149 48.48 17.20 28.57
CA ASN A 149 49.53 17.71 29.43
C ASN A 149 49.75 19.17 29.05
#